data_AF-A0A0D2AFP3-F1
#
_entry.id   AF-A0A0D2AFP3-F1
#
_cell.length_a   1.000
_cell.length_b   1.000
_cell.length_c   1.000
_cell.angle_alpha   90.00
_cell.angle_beta   90.00
_cell.angle_gamma   90.00
#
_symmetry.space_group_name_H-M   'P 1'
#
loop_
_entity.id
_entity.type
_entity.pdbx_description
1 polymer ?
#
loop_
_entity_poly.entity_id
_entity_poly.type
_entity_poly.pdbx_seq_one_letter_code
_entity_poly.pdbx_strand_id
1 'polypeptide(L)' 'MDTARNHSHPIYQNLTLDTNQDSVRLLTILPGAANSALRCRLNVVLLTADAHYEAISYTWGSDEELHEIIINEDKH' A
#
# COMPACT_ATOMS: atom_id res chain seq x y z
N MET A 1 34.24 6.04 -15.58
CA MET A 1 33.86 4.62 -15.42
C MET A 1 33.18 4.51 -14.09
N ASP A 2 31.85 4.54 -14.06
CA ASP A 2 31.05 4.05 -12.94
C ASP A 2 29.68 3.67 -13.50
N THR A 3 29.34 2.41 -13.31
CA THR A 3 28.21 1.72 -13.92
C THR A 3 26.92 2.08 -13.18
N ALA A 4 26.00 2.77 -13.87
CA ALA A 4 24.63 2.92 -13.40
C ALA A 4 24.00 1.52 -13.26
N ARG A 5 23.69 1.12 -12.02
CA ARG A 5 22.97 -0.11 -11.72
C ARG A 5 21.59 -0.05 -12.38
N ASN A 6 21.43 -0.88 -13.40
CA ASN A 6 20.19 -1.07 -14.13
C ASN A 6 19.23 -1.91 -13.26
N HIS A 7 18.41 -1.27 -12.43
CA HIS A 7 17.34 -1.95 -11.68
C HIS A 7 16.12 -2.10 -12.59
N SER A 8 16.17 -3.05 -13.52
CA SER A 8 15.02 -3.45 -14.34
C SER A 8 14.12 -4.42 -13.57
N HIS A 9 13.63 -4.01 -12.40
CA HIS A 9 12.45 -4.63 -11.79
C HIS A 9 11.34 -3.58 -11.90
N PRO A 10 10.22 -3.85 -12.57
CA PRO A 10 9.09 -2.94 -12.52
C PRO A 10 8.64 -2.87 -11.05
N ILE A 11 8.99 -1.78 -10.37
CA ILE A 11 8.64 -1.50 -8.96
C ILE A 11 7.11 -1.56 -8.77
N TYR A 12 6.37 -1.35 -9.86
CA TYR A 12 4.93 -1.44 -9.89
C TYR A 12 4.48 -2.55 -10.83
N GLN A 13 3.77 -3.53 -10.27
CA GLN A 13 2.98 -4.47 -11.04
C GLN A 13 1.55 -3.95 -11.14
N ASN A 14 1.03 -3.84 -12.37
CA ASN A 14 -0.37 -3.51 -12.57
C ASN A 14 -1.23 -4.65 -11.98
N LEU A 15 -2.11 -4.30 -11.06
CA LEU A 15 -3.13 -5.19 -10.55
C LEU A 15 -4.35 -5.09 -11.46
N THR A 16 -4.89 -6.24 -11.87
CA THR A 16 -6.11 -6.30 -12.68
C THR A 16 -7.26 -5.67 -11.90
N LEU A 17 -7.84 -4.61 -12.45
CA LEU A 17 -9.04 -3.97 -11.93
C LEU A 17 -10.26 -4.63 -12.59
N ASP A 18 -11.21 -5.13 -11.79
CA ASP A 18 -12.51 -5.52 -12.33
C ASP A 18 -13.29 -4.25 -12.67
N THR A 19 -13.48 -3.99 -13.96
CA THR A 19 -14.17 -2.80 -14.46
C THR A 19 -15.70 -2.93 -14.38
N ASN A 20 -16.22 -4.09 -14.03
CA ASN A 20 -17.67 -4.30 -13.90
C ASN A 20 -18.20 -3.93 -12.51
N GLN A 21 -17.32 -3.60 -11.57
CA GLN A 21 -17.67 -3.23 -10.21
C GLN A 21 -16.87 -2.00 -9.77
N ASP A 22 -17.58 -0.95 -9.36
CA ASP A 22 -16.95 0.19 -8.69
C ASP A 22 -16.40 -0.28 -7.35
N SER A 23 -15.08 -0.49 -7.30
CA SER A 23 -14.39 -1.03 -6.15
C SER A 23 -13.11 -0.25 -5.86
N VAL A 24 -12.73 -0.25 -4.58
CA VAL A 24 -11.51 0.38 -4.09
C VAL A 24 -10.74 -0.61 -3.22
N ARG A 25 -9.42 -0.43 -3.13
CA ARG A 25 -8.60 -1.19 -2.19
C ARG A 25 -8.47 -0.41 -0.89
N LEU A 26 -8.93 -1.01 0.19
CA LEU A 26 -8.81 -0.50 1.54
C LEU A 26 -7.59 -1.13 2.22
N LEU A 27 -6.60 -0.31 2.56
CA LEU A 27 -5.47 -0.71 3.39
C LEU A 27 -5.79 -0.39 4.86
N THR A 28 -5.93 -1.42 5.69
CA THR A 28 -6.17 -1.28 7.13
C THR A 28 -4.86 -1.48 7.88
N ILE A 29 -4.40 -0.46 8.60
CA ILE A 29 -3.26 -0.58 9.51
C ILE A 29 -3.73 -1.25 10.80
N LEU A 30 -3.11 -2.36 11.17
CA LEU A 30 -3.43 -3.13 12.37
C LEU A 30 -2.66 -2.57 13.58
N PRO A 31 -3.18 -2.74 14.81
CA PRO A 31 -2.45 -2.34 16.02
C PRO A 31 -1.07 -3.00 16.11
N GLY A 32 -0.08 -2.22 16.53
CA GLY A 32 1.33 -2.64 16.65
C GLY A 32 2.12 -1.72 17.58
N ALA A 33 3.36 -2.09 17.88
CA ALA A 33 4.28 -1.24 18.63
C ALA A 33 4.98 -0.25 17.69
N ALA A 34 5.36 0.92 18.20
CA ALA A 34 5.97 2.00 17.40
C ALA A 34 7.22 1.56 16.59
N ASN A 35 8.03 0.65 17.14
CA ASN A 35 9.26 0.17 16.51
C ASN A 35 9.11 -1.23 15.87
N SER A 36 7.88 -1.71 15.70
CA SER A 36 7.61 -2.99 15.05
C SER A 36 7.15 -2.80 13.61
N ALA A 37 7.27 -3.84 12.79
CA ALA A 37 6.74 -3.83 11.43
C ALA A 37 5.26 -3.42 11.42
N LEU A 38 4.91 -2.53 10.48
CA LEU A 38 3.54 -2.11 10.24
C LEU A 38 2.78 -3.27 9.63
N ARG A 39 1.88 -3.86 10.42
CA ARG A 39 1.01 -4.93 9.94
C ARG A 39 -0.21 -4.31 9.29
N CYS A 40 -0.47 -4.69 8.05
CA CYS A 40 -1.59 -4.18 7.28
C CYS A 40 -2.42 -5.32 6.70
N ARG A 41 -3.71 -5.05 6.50
CA ARG A 41 -4.60 -5.89 5.68
C ARG A 41 -5.04 -5.10 4.46
N LEU A 42 -4.93 -5.71 3.29
CA LEU A 42 -5.39 -5.15 2.03
C LEU A 42 -6.64 -5.87 1.56
N ASN A 43 -7.76 -5.16 1.50
CA ASN A 43 -9.04 -5.68 1.05
C ASN A 43 -9.53 -4.93 -0.17
N VAL A 44 -10.17 -5.63 -1.11
CA VAL A 44 -11.00 -4.99 -2.14
C VAL A 44 -12.40 -4.85 -1.57
N VAL A 45 -12.95 -3.64 -1.59
CA VAL A 45 -14.31 -3.34 -1.13
C VAL A 45 -15.08 -2.62 -2.23
N LEU A 46 -16.39 -2.85 -2.29
CA LEU A 46 -17.27 -2.13 -3.21
C LEU A 46 -17.42 -0.68 -2.74
N LEU A 47 -17.33 0.25 -3.69
CA LEU A 47 -17.60 1.66 -3.46
C LEU A 47 -19.12 1.89 -3.53
N THR A 48 -19.84 1.44 -2.51
CA THR A 48 -21.30 1.65 -2.40
C THR A 48 -21.60 3.10 -2.02
N ALA A 49 -22.77 3.60 -2.40
CA ALA A 49 -23.18 5.00 -2.19
C ALA A 49 -23.13 5.50 -0.73
N ASP A 50 -23.21 4.60 0.26
CA ASP A 50 -23.20 4.95 1.70
C ASP A 50 -21.79 5.00 2.32
N ALA A 51 -20.73 4.79 1.53
CA ALA A 51 -19.37 4.81 2.03
C ALA A 51 -18.82 6.25 2.09
N HIS A 52 -18.76 6.82 3.29
CA HIS A 52 -18.23 8.17 3.52
C HIS A 52 -16.74 8.12 3.86
N TYR A 53 -15.88 8.41 2.88
CA TYR A 53 -14.44 8.60 3.08
C TYR A 53 -14.07 10.04 2.79
N GLU A 54 -13.33 10.67 3.69
CA GLU A 54 -12.71 11.97 3.46
C GLU A 54 -11.30 11.74 2.91
N ALA A 55 -11.03 12.29 1.73
CA ALA A 55 -9.69 12.23 1.15
C ALA A 55 -8.79 13.26 1.84
N ILE A 56 -7.73 12.77 2.49
CA ILE A 56 -6.70 13.63 3.08
C ILE A 56 -5.51 13.66 2.12
N SER A 57 -5.12 14.86 1.68
CA SER A 57 -3.89 15.05 0.92
C SER A 57 -2.74 15.27 1.91
N TYR A 58 -1.76 14.37 1.93
CA TYR A 58 -0.54 14.53 2.73
C TYR A 58 0.69 14.42 1.82
N THR A 59 1.75 15.13 2.19
CA THR A 59 3.08 14.98 1.60
C THR A 59 3.81 13.83 2.27
N TRP A 60 4.60 13.10 1.48
CA TRP A 60 5.35 11.93 1.93
C TRP A 60 6.51 12.32 2.87
N GLY A 61 6.82 11.42 3.81
CA GLY A 61 7.93 11.57 4.77
C GLY A 61 9.31 11.52 4.12
N SER A 62 10.37 11.67 4.92
CA SER A 62 11.76 11.59 4.46
C SER A 62 12.17 10.14 4.16
N ASP A 63 13.10 9.96 3.21
CA ASP A 63 13.73 8.66 2.90
C ASP A 63 14.56 8.07 4.05
N GLU A 64 14.70 8.81 5.15
CA GLU A 64 15.51 8.46 6.32
C GLU A 64 14.80 7.49 7.29
N GLU A 65 13.47 7.40 7.26
CA GLU A 65 12.67 6.65 8.23
C GLU A 65 11.86 5.52 7.57
N LEU A 66 12.55 4.45 7.20
CA LEU A 66 11.94 3.27 6.59
C LEU A 66 11.34 2.35 7.66
N HIS A 67 10.07 2.00 7.50
CA HIS A 67 9.38 1.00 8.31
C HIS A 67 9.05 -0.22 7.45
N GLU A 68 9.33 -1.42 7.97
CA GLU A 68 8.90 -2.66 7.33
C GLU A 68 7.37 -2.73 7.34
N ILE A 69 6.76 -3.06 6.20
CA ILE A 69 5.31 -3.25 6.05
C ILE A 69 5.03 -4.71 5.72
N ILE A 70 4.21 -5.36 6.53
CA ILE A 70 3.74 -6.73 6.32
C ILE A 70 2.27 -6.67 5.90
N ILE A 71 1.96 -7.11 4.68
CA ILE A 71 0.60 -7.08 4.14
C ILE A 71 0.01 -8.49 4.24
N ASN A 72 -1.24 -8.61 4.69
CA ASN A 72 -2.02 -9.86 4.72
C ASN A 72 -1.36 -11.03 5.49
N GLU A 73 -0.45 -10.73 6.41
CA GLU A 73 0.38 -11.74 7.11
C GLU A 73 1.32 -12.53 6.19
N ASP A 74 1.51 -12.09 4.95
CA ASP A 74 2.50 -12.67 4.05
C ASP A 74 3.90 -12.33 4.59
N LYS A 75 4.51 -13.32 5.23
CA LYS A 75 5.96 -13.35 5.44
C LYS A 75 6.58 -13.65 4.08
N HIS A 76 7.13 -12.63 3.45
CA HIS A 76 7.92 -12.83 2.25
C HIS A 76 9.24 -13.53 2.55
#